data_AF-A0A7C1ABM5-F1
#
_entry.id   AF-A0A7C1ABM5-F1
#
_cell.length_a   1.000
_cell.length_b   1.000
_cell.length_c   1.000
_cell.angle_alpha   90.00
_cell.angle_beta   90.00
_cell.angle_gamma   90.00
#
_symmetry.space_group_name_H-M   'P 1'
#
loop_
_entity.id
_entity.type
_entity.pdbx_description
1 polymer ?
#
loop_
_entity_poly.entity_id
_entity_poly.type
_entity_poly.pdbx_seq_one_letter_code
_entity_poly.pdbx_strand_id
1 'polypeptide(L)'
;MPKVTSVVTLADGTIVCPEKTHPWSPRFENDLDGDGRPETIAVDRPAIGETTIAVCGTGLTVEPFQVGDVNKPAEVFPMDVDADGVAELLVGGPTGGPIRFAGTVLRFEREPWVDLGLGLDVTVVGRTGSSFGCVDIDEDRV
;
A
#
# COMPACT_ATOMS: atom_id res chain seq x y z
N MET A 1 7.46 18.32 -14.63
CA MET A 1 7.62 18.52 -13.18
C MET A 1 8.60 17.45 -12.69
N PRO A 2 9.51 17.73 -11.75
CA PRO A 2 10.46 16.71 -11.28
C PRO A 2 9.65 15.56 -10.69
N LYS A 3 9.94 14.34 -11.16
CA LYS A 3 9.36 13.12 -10.62
C LYS A 3 9.91 13.00 -9.19
N VAL A 4 9.03 12.84 -8.22
CA VAL A 4 9.44 12.58 -6.85
C VAL A 4 9.98 11.15 -6.80
N THR A 5 11.29 10.97 -6.60
CA THR A 5 11.94 9.67 -6.83
C THR A 5 12.84 9.18 -5.70
N SER A 6 12.98 9.90 -4.59
CA SER A 6 13.93 9.46 -3.55
C SER A 6 13.45 9.74 -2.14
N VAL A 7 13.50 8.70 -1.32
CA VAL A 7 13.53 8.78 0.14
C VAL A 7 14.80 9.53 0.55
N VAL A 8 14.72 10.40 1.56
CA VAL A 8 15.85 11.22 2.00
C VAL A 8 16.32 10.75 3.37
N THR A 9 17.60 10.42 3.51
CA THR A 9 18.23 10.21 4.81
C THR A 9 18.82 11.53 5.31
N LEU A 10 18.33 12.02 6.44
CA LEU A 10 18.86 13.21 7.12
C LEU A 10 20.20 12.91 7.79
N ALA A 11 20.92 13.97 8.18
CA ALA A 11 22.25 13.86 8.80
C ALA A 11 22.24 13.08 10.13
N ASP A 12 21.10 12.98 10.79
CA ASP A 12 20.89 12.19 12.02
C ASP A 12 20.50 10.73 11.76
N GLY A 13 20.45 10.30 10.50
CA GLY A 13 20.03 8.97 10.09
C GLY A 13 18.52 8.79 9.90
N THR A 14 17.71 9.84 10.13
CA THR A 14 16.27 9.79 9.92
C THR A 14 15.94 9.61 8.45
N ILE A 15 15.12 8.62 8.12
CA ILE A 15 14.66 8.34 6.76
C ILE A 15 13.30 9.03 6.55
N VAL A 16 13.20 9.91 5.57
CA VAL A 16 12.00 10.75 5.31
C VAL A 16 11.41 10.43 3.95
N CYS A 17 10.11 10.13 3.94
CA CYS A 17 9.35 9.88 2.71
C CYS A 17 9.25 11.16 1.90
N PRO A 18 9.31 11.05 0.58
CA PRO A 18 9.23 12.22 -0.26
C PRO A 18 7.87 12.92 -0.17
N GLU A 19 7.84 14.22 -0.45
CA GLU A 19 6.60 15.00 -0.47
C GLU A 19 5.57 14.46 -1.47
N LYS A 20 4.29 14.63 -1.14
CA LYS A 20 3.18 14.25 -2.03
C LYS A 20 3.19 15.15 -3.26
N THR A 21 3.16 14.59 -4.48
CA THR A 21 3.01 15.40 -5.70
C THR A 21 1.55 15.77 -5.95
N HIS A 22 0.62 14.96 -5.45
CA HIS A 22 -0.82 15.19 -5.55
C HIS A 22 -1.48 15.27 -4.16
N PRO A 23 -2.42 16.21 -3.91
CA PRO A 23 -3.07 16.34 -2.59
C PRO A 23 -3.81 15.09 -2.10
N TRP A 24 -4.28 14.25 -3.03
CA TRP A 24 -5.02 13.02 -2.73
C TRP A 24 -4.13 11.78 -2.59
N SER A 25 -2.81 11.92 -2.78
CA SER A 25 -1.83 10.86 -2.51
C SER A 25 -1.95 10.41 -1.04
N PRO A 26 -2.36 9.16 -0.74
CA PRO A 26 -2.52 8.72 0.64
C PRO A 26 -1.17 8.47 1.31
N ARG A 27 -1.19 8.48 2.65
CA ARG A 27 -0.11 7.98 3.49
C ARG A 27 -0.70 7.08 4.55
N PHE A 28 0.03 6.04 4.88
CA PHE A 28 -0.34 5.09 5.92
C PHE A 28 0.82 4.90 6.89
N GLU A 29 0.49 4.50 8.11
CA GLU A 29 1.45 4.10 9.13
C GLU A 29 1.16 2.64 9.49
N ASN A 30 2.14 1.75 9.27
CA ASN A 30 2.02 0.33 9.60
C ASN A 30 3.39 -0.32 9.78
N ASP A 31 3.48 -1.37 10.58
CA ASP A 31 4.72 -2.10 10.87
C ASP A 31 4.96 -3.13 9.74
N LEU A 32 5.91 -2.84 8.85
CA LEU A 32 6.22 -3.65 7.67
C LEU A 32 7.42 -4.57 7.86
N ASP A 33 8.23 -4.38 8.91
CA ASP A 33 9.41 -5.22 9.17
C ASP A 33 9.39 -5.97 10.51
N GLY A 34 8.33 -5.78 11.30
CA GLY A 34 8.07 -6.48 12.56
C GLY A 34 8.88 -5.95 13.74
N ASP A 35 9.42 -4.74 13.65
CA ASP A 35 10.19 -4.13 14.76
C ASP A 35 9.29 -3.54 15.87
N GLY A 36 7.97 -3.57 15.68
CA GLY A 36 6.97 -3.04 16.59
C GLY A 36 6.76 -1.53 16.47
N ARG A 37 7.31 -0.88 15.44
CA ARG A 37 7.17 0.54 15.15
C ARG A 37 6.61 0.70 13.73
N PRO A 38 5.73 1.69 13.49
CA PRO A 38 5.17 1.87 12.17
C PRO A 38 6.15 2.58 11.23
N GLU A 39 6.27 2.04 10.03
CA GLU A 39 6.80 2.76 8.87
C GLU A 39 5.72 3.63 8.23
N THR A 40 6.16 4.70 7.57
CA THR A 40 5.31 5.48 6.68
C THR A 40 5.34 4.90 5.28
N ILE A 41 4.17 4.56 4.77
CA ILE A 41 3.95 4.17 3.36
C ILE A 41 3.41 5.39 2.63
N ALA A 42 4.23 5.97 1.77
CA ALA A 42 3.86 7.10 0.92
C ALA A 42 3.49 6.62 -0.48
N VAL A 43 2.22 6.80 -0.84
CA VAL A 43 1.69 6.46 -2.16
C VAL A 43 1.55 7.72 -2.98
N ASP A 44 2.27 7.82 -4.08
CA ASP A 44 2.21 8.95 -4.99
C ASP A 44 1.51 8.62 -6.31
N ARG A 45 0.59 9.49 -6.73
CA ARG A 45 -0.21 9.34 -7.95
C ARG A 45 -0.06 10.60 -8.84
N PRO A 46 1.10 10.79 -9.49
CA PRO A 46 1.37 12.01 -10.24
C PRO A 46 0.54 12.13 -11.52
N ALA A 47 0.06 11.00 -12.05
CA ALA A 47 -0.77 10.93 -13.26
C ALA A 47 -1.71 9.71 -13.20
N ILE A 48 -2.71 9.68 -14.09
CA ILE A 48 -3.57 8.51 -14.28
C ILE A 48 -2.70 7.32 -14.67
N GLY A 49 -2.88 6.19 -13.99
CA GLY A 49 -2.14 4.95 -14.27
C GLY A 49 -0.72 4.90 -13.72
N GLU A 50 -0.29 5.92 -12.97
CA GLU A 50 0.97 5.89 -12.23
C GLU A 50 0.69 5.83 -10.74
N THR A 51 1.15 4.77 -10.07
CA THR A 51 1.15 4.67 -8.60
C THR A 51 2.54 4.25 -8.16
N THR A 52 3.24 5.16 -7.49
CA THR A 52 4.56 4.90 -6.90
C THR A 52 4.39 4.73 -5.40
N ILE A 53 4.98 3.69 -4.83
CA ILE A 53 5.02 3.46 -3.39
C ILE A 53 6.45 3.69 -2.91
N ALA A 54 6.60 4.49 -1.87
CA ALA A 54 7.84 4.65 -1.12
C ALA A 54 7.59 4.34 0.34
N VAL A 55 8.56 3.69 1.00
CA VAL A 55 8.51 3.38 2.44
C VAL A 55 9.67 4.06 3.14
N CYS A 56 9.38 4.64 4.30
CA CYS A 56 10.36 5.35 5.12
C CYS A 56 9.99 5.28 6.61
N GLY A 57 10.95 5.70 7.45
CA GLY A 57 10.78 5.70 8.89
C GLY A 57 11.53 4.54 9.53
N THR A 58 11.76 4.62 10.84
CA THR A 58 12.14 3.50 11.76
C THR A 58 13.37 2.65 11.42
N GLY A 59 14.09 2.96 10.34
CA GLY A 59 15.27 2.21 9.88
C GLY A 59 15.01 1.43 8.59
N LEU A 60 13.75 1.26 8.19
CA LEU A 60 13.38 0.64 6.93
C LEU A 60 13.46 1.66 5.78
N THR A 61 14.35 1.39 4.82
CA THR A 61 14.40 2.10 3.54
C THR A 61 14.08 1.11 2.45
N VAL A 62 13.07 1.42 1.65
CA VAL A 62 12.76 0.66 0.44
C VAL A 62 12.84 1.58 -0.76
N GLU A 63 13.53 1.13 -1.80
CA GLU A 63 13.57 1.86 -3.07
C GLU A 63 12.14 2.05 -3.61
N PRO A 64 11.76 3.27 -4.05
CA PRO A 64 10.43 3.50 -4.56
C PRO A 64 10.12 2.62 -5.78
N PHE A 65 8.96 1.97 -5.78
CA PHE A 65 8.55 1.06 -6.85
C PHE A 65 7.18 1.44 -7.40
N GLN A 66 6.92 1.07 -8.66
CA GLN A 66 5.67 1.36 -9.34
C GLN A 66 4.74 0.14 -9.33
N VAL A 67 3.46 0.40 -9.15
CA VAL A 67 2.38 -0.60 -9.18
C VAL A 67 1.22 -0.09 -10.02
N GLY A 68 0.37 -1.02 -10.48
CA GLY A 68 -0.76 -0.73 -11.35
C GLY A 68 -0.41 -0.79 -12.85
N ASP A 69 -1.37 -0.38 -13.69
CA ASP A 69 -1.23 -0.32 -15.14
C ASP A 69 -1.49 1.12 -15.61
N VAL A 70 -0.95 1.49 -16.77
CA VAL A 70 -0.98 2.84 -17.37
C VAL A 70 -2.40 3.41 -17.54
N ASN A 71 -3.44 2.60 -17.40
CA ASN A 71 -4.84 3.00 -17.53
C ASN A 71 -5.62 2.96 -16.21
N LYS A 72 -5.06 2.45 -15.11
CA LYS A 72 -5.76 2.30 -13.82
C LYS A 72 -4.79 2.47 -12.64
N PRO A 73 -4.91 3.55 -11.84
CA PRO A 73 -4.11 3.67 -10.62
C PRO A 73 -4.44 2.52 -9.68
N ALA A 74 -3.43 2.07 -8.94
CA ALA A 74 -3.63 1.06 -7.91
C ALA A 74 -4.08 1.72 -6.59
N GLU A 75 -5.06 1.11 -5.95
CA GLU A 75 -5.30 1.30 -4.53
C GLU A 75 -4.31 0.47 -3.73
N VAL A 76 -3.91 1.02 -2.57
CA VAL A 76 -2.93 0.44 -1.67
C VAL A 76 -3.54 0.44 -0.28
N PHE A 77 -3.56 -0.71 0.37
CA PHE A 77 -4.01 -0.86 1.75
C PHE A 77 -2.99 -1.69 2.53
N PRO A 78 -2.42 -1.15 3.63
CA PRO A 78 -1.59 -1.95 4.51
C PRO A 78 -2.40 -2.69 5.55
N MET A 79 -2.17 -3.99 5.71
CA MET A 79 -2.83 -4.85 6.69
C MET A 79 -2.01 -6.12 6.90
N ASP A 80 -1.97 -6.63 8.13
CA ASP A 80 -1.49 -7.98 8.46
C ASP A 80 -2.57 -8.99 8.05
N VAL A 81 -2.43 -9.58 6.87
CA VAL A 81 -3.44 -10.45 6.24
C VAL A 81 -3.36 -11.87 6.75
N ASP A 82 -2.16 -12.34 7.14
CA ASP A 82 -1.95 -13.70 7.61
C ASP A 82 -1.77 -13.81 9.14
N ALA A 83 -1.91 -12.70 9.85
CA ALA A 83 -1.85 -12.57 11.31
C ALA A 83 -0.48 -12.97 11.90
N ASP A 84 0.62 -12.70 11.18
CA ASP A 84 1.98 -12.97 11.65
C ASP A 84 2.62 -11.82 12.45
N GLY A 85 1.90 -10.70 12.58
CA GLY A 85 2.34 -9.50 13.28
C GLY A 85 3.12 -8.52 12.42
N VAL A 86 3.29 -8.79 11.13
CA VAL A 86 3.87 -7.90 10.13
C VAL A 86 2.80 -7.54 9.11
N ALA A 87 2.74 -6.28 8.69
CA ALA A 87 1.76 -5.86 7.69
C ALA A 87 2.23 -6.12 6.26
N GLU A 88 1.29 -6.53 5.41
CA GLU A 88 1.44 -6.61 3.96
C GLU A 88 0.84 -5.37 3.29
N LEU A 89 1.18 -5.18 2.01
CA LEU A 89 0.51 -4.25 1.12
C LEU A 89 -0.43 -4.99 0.16
N LEU A 90 -1.73 -4.75 0.31
CA LEU A 90 -2.71 -5.11 -0.71
C LEU A 90 -2.66 -4.04 -1.80
N VAL A 91 -2.32 -4.46 -3.02
CA VAL A 91 -2.16 -3.56 -4.16
C VAL A 91 -3.00 -4.05 -5.32
N GLY A 92 -3.90 -3.20 -5.82
CA GLY A 92 -4.80 -3.61 -6.91
C GLY A 92 -5.73 -2.51 -7.38
N GLY A 93 -6.73 -2.86 -8.16
CA GLY A 93 -7.68 -1.87 -8.66
C GLY A 93 -8.95 -2.47 -9.25
N PRO A 94 -9.89 -1.60 -9.66
CA PRO A 94 -11.16 -2.04 -10.24
C PRO A 94 -10.96 -2.71 -11.61
N THR A 95 -11.47 -3.92 -11.79
CA THR A 95 -11.27 -4.71 -13.04
C THR A 95 -12.20 -4.33 -14.19
N GLY A 96 -13.12 -3.37 -14.02
CA GLY A 96 -14.04 -2.91 -15.07
C GLY A 96 -15.52 -3.02 -14.72
N GLY A 97 -15.85 -3.36 -13.47
CA GLY A 97 -17.19 -3.26 -12.90
C GLY A 97 -17.14 -2.60 -11.52
N PRO A 98 -18.27 -2.06 -11.02
CA PRO A 98 -18.31 -1.25 -9.79
C PRO A 98 -18.08 -2.03 -8.49
N ILE A 99 -17.91 -3.36 -8.57
CA ILE A 99 -17.93 -4.25 -7.40
C ILE A 99 -16.77 -5.24 -7.35
N ARG A 100 -15.80 -5.17 -8.29
CA ARG A 100 -14.67 -6.11 -8.32
C ARG A 100 -13.35 -5.38 -8.19
N PHE A 101 -12.59 -5.76 -7.17
CA PHE A 101 -11.21 -5.38 -6.97
C PHE A 101 -10.33 -6.59 -7.27
N ALA A 102 -9.33 -6.44 -8.13
CA ALA A 102 -8.30 -7.46 -8.30
C ALA A 102 -6.92 -6.89 -8.01
N GLY A 103 -6.09 -7.68 -7.37
CA GLY A 103 -4.76 -7.26 -6.96
C GLY A 103 -3.86 -8.41 -6.50
N THR A 104 -2.77 -8.01 -5.89
CA THR A 104 -1.78 -8.87 -5.26
C THR A 104 -1.55 -8.42 -3.82
N VAL A 105 -0.92 -9.29 -3.04
CA VAL A 105 -0.45 -9.02 -1.67
C VAL A 105 1.07 -9.06 -1.70
N LEU A 106 1.69 -7.95 -1.28
CA LEU A 106 3.14 -7.79 -1.23
C LEU A 106 3.60 -7.80 0.23
N ARG A 107 4.60 -8.62 0.55
CA ARG A 107 5.28 -8.63 1.85
C ARG A 107 6.69 -8.09 1.75
N PHE A 108 7.13 -7.38 2.78
CA PHE A 108 8.53 -7.01 2.91
C PHE A 108 9.33 -8.13 3.60
N GLU A 109 10.29 -8.74 2.88
CA GLU A 109 11.15 -9.82 3.43
C GLU A 109 12.65 -9.48 3.36
N ARG A 110 13.02 -8.22 3.65
CA ARG A 110 14.42 -7.72 3.68
C ARG A 110 15.05 -7.38 2.32
N GLU A 111 14.23 -6.82 1.42
CA GLU A 111 14.53 -6.51 0.00
C GLU A 111 14.88 -7.74 -0.87
N PRO A 112 14.11 -8.03 -1.93
CA PRO A 112 12.99 -7.27 -2.50
C PRO A 112 11.63 -7.56 -1.83
N TRP A 113 10.59 -6.80 -2.21
CA TRP A 113 9.19 -7.18 -1.97
C TRP A 113 8.91 -8.55 -2.58
N VAL A 114 8.23 -9.40 -1.81
CA VAL A 114 7.80 -10.72 -2.25
C VAL A 114 6.31 -10.65 -2.56
N ASP A 115 5.96 -10.93 -3.82
CA ASP A 115 4.57 -11.25 -4.17
C ASP A 115 4.27 -12.63 -3.59
N LEU A 116 3.30 -12.69 -2.67
CA LEU A 116 2.94 -13.94 -2.00
C LEU A 116 2.19 -14.93 -2.91
N GLY A 117 1.93 -14.56 -4.18
CA GLY A 117 1.11 -15.33 -5.11
C GLY A 117 -0.37 -15.35 -4.72
N LEU A 118 -0.75 -14.52 -3.74
CA LEU A 118 -2.11 -14.37 -3.25
C LEU A 118 -2.86 -13.42 -4.18
N GLY A 119 -3.49 -14.00 -5.21
CA GLY A 119 -4.44 -13.26 -6.04
C GLY A 119 -5.64 -12.86 -5.19
N LEU A 120 -5.85 -11.55 -5.03
CA LEU A 120 -7.00 -11.01 -4.33
C LEU A 120 -8.10 -10.70 -5.36
N ASP A 121 -9.25 -11.38 -5.28
CA ASP A 121 -10.50 -10.97 -5.96
C ASP A 121 -11.55 -10.69 -4.90
N VAL A 122 -11.84 -9.41 -4.67
CA VAL A 122 -12.94 -9.03 -3.78
C VAL A 122 -14.14 -8.61 -4.60
N THR A 123 -15.24 -9.33 -4.41
CA THR A 123 -16.56 -8.96 -4.96
C THR A 123 -17.47 -8.42 -3.85
N VAL A 124 -17.92 -7.17 -3.98
CA VAL A 124 -18.88 -6.56 -3.04
C VAL A 124 -20.27 -7.15 -3.30
N VAL A 125 -20.80 -7.94 -2.36
CA VAL A 125 -22.07 -8.70 -2.52
C VAL A 125 -23.32 -7.92 -2.08
N GLY A 126 -23.18 -6.70 -1.53
CA GLY A 126 -24.31 -5.85 -1.13
C GLY A 126 -23.93 -4.37 -1.07
N ARG A 127 -24.80 -3.47 -1.55
CA ARG A 127 -24.60 -2.02 -1.39
C ARG A 127 -25.10 -1.57 -0.03
N THR A 128 -24.19 -1.41 0.93
CA THR A 128 -24.26 -0.41 1.99
C THR A 128 -22.85 -0.21 2.55
N GLY A 129 -22.29 1.00 2.40
CA GLY A 129 -20.91 1.33 2.78
C GLY A 129 -19.99 1.49 1.57
N SER A 130 -19.30 2.63 1.49
CA SER A 130 -18.43 3.00 0.37
C SER A 130 -16.99 3.20 0.85
N SER A 131 -16.41 2.19 1.50
CA SER A 131 -14.99 2.16 1.83
C SER A 131 -14.47 0.74 2.08
N PHE A 132 -13.34 0.41 1.44
CA PHE A 132 -12.46 -0.71 1.80
C PHE A 132 -11.53 -0.31 2.97
N GLY A 133 -12.10 0.28 4.03
CA GLY A 133 -11.31 0.85 5.14
C GLY A 133 -12.03 0.87 6.48
N CYS A 134 -13.23 0.30 6.55
CA CYS A 134 -13.94 -0.03 7.78
C CYS A 134 -14.70 -1.34 7.50
N VAL A 135 -13.96 -2.42 7.28
CA VAL A 135 -14.59 -3.75 7.38
C VAL A 135 -14.36 -4.17 8.81
N ASP A 136 -15.39 -4.03 9.63
CA ASP A 136 -15.56 -4.95 10.75
C ASP A 136 -15.64 -6.33 10.09
N ILE A 137 -14.56 -7.11 10.20
CA ILE A 137 -14.64 -8.55 9.99
C ILE A 137 -15.42 -9.00 11.22
N ASP A 138 -16.75 -9.02 11.11
CA ASP A 138 -17.63 -9.49 12.17
C ASP A 138 -17.09 -10.84 12.65
N GLU A 139 -16.49 -10.85 13.85
CA GLU A 139 -16.27 -12.07 14.60
C GLU A 139 -17.66 -12.63 14.92
N ASP A 140 -17.96 -13.76 14.29
CA ASP A 140 -19.13 -14.62 14.46
C ASP A 140 -20.48 -14.10 13.93
N ARG A 141 -21.04 -14.84 12.94
CA ARG A 141 -22.18 -15.74 13.21
C ARG A 141 -22.65 -16.60 12.02
N VAL A 142 -22.59 -17.92 12.26
CA VAL A 142 -23.34 -19.08 11.72
C VAL A 142 -23.05 -19.55 10.29
#